data_AF-A0A956IVV6-F1
#
_entry.id   AF-A0A956IVV6-F1
#
_cell.length_a   1.000
_cell.length_b   1.000
_cell.length_c   1.000
_cell.angle_alpha   90.00
_cell.angle_beta   90.00
_cell.angle_gamma   90.00
#
_symmetry.space_group_name_H-M   'P 1'
#
loop_
_entity.id
_entity.type
_entity.pdbx_description
1 polymer ?
#
loop_
_entity_poly.entity_id
_entity_poly.type
_entity_poly.pdbx_seq_one_letter_code
_entity_poly.pdbx_strand_id
1 'polypeptide(L)'
;MSTRLCALACALACACGCVLLNPEYGETLGGTTSSTSSGTTSGGATTSGTSGGGTLGETSGSATTASATTSGASDGTSTGAGCADVDMVPLYVDGDDDGHGAGAATVMTICPGDTPPDGYSLIHDDCDDGDGQVYPGAPEASDMADNNCDGLIDEGSDGIADMFYQGCRRTSLNDHFYWVCAEATNPSKANDKCLAFAVPQSGASAFHAKIESMEVHELLATLLDGDTSFGLTEDVFKSKYRWVADGAPLSGFGAGFGAYPWIAGQPDSLTEKWIVMKFSGAWGWNDAQDSNPRAFICEGVPAP
;
A
#
# COMPACT_ATOMS: atom_id res chain seq x y z
N MET A 1 -15.39 60.82 -17.78
CA MET A 1 -16.39 59.92 -18.38
C MET A 1 -15.74 58.54 -18.42
N SER A 2 -15.89 57.67 -17.41
CA SER A 2 -17.00 56.70 -17.25
C SER A 2 -17.43 56.15 -18.62
N THR A 3 -17.45 54.85 -18.93
CA THR A 3 -17.88 53.70 -18.12
C THR A 3 -17.51 52.39 -18.83
N ARG A 4 -17.39 51.33 -18.01
CA ARG A 4 -17.53 49.88 -18.24
C ARG A 4 -18.33 49.44 -19.49
N LEU A 5 -18.01 48.27 -20.05
CA LEU A 5 -18.89 47.08 -19.94
C LEU A 5 -18.23 45.77 -20.38
N CYS A 6 -18.54 44.74 -19.60
CA CYS A 6 -18.23 43.32 -19.76
C CYS A 6 -19.41 42.60 -20.44
N ALA A 7 -19.13 41.39 -20.94
CA ALA A 7 -20.05 40.29 -21.26
C ALA A 7 -20.85 40.35 -22.58
N LEU A 8 -20.60 39.34 -23.44
CA LEU A 8 -21.68 38.53 -23.98
C LEU A 8 -21.17 37.09 -24.22
N ALA A 9 -21.76 36.16 -23.47
CA ALA A 9 -21.76 34.73 -23.76
C ALA A 9 -23.12 34.34 -24.36
N CYS A 10 -23.14 33.15 -24.99
CA CYS A 10 -24.27 32.31 -25.38
C CYS A 10 -24.58 32.27 -26.89
N ALA A 11 -24.25 31.15 -27.54
CA ALA A 11 -25.23 30.16 -27.98
C ALA A 11 -24.57 29.07 -28.85
N LEU A 12 -24.47 27.84 -28.35
CA LEU A 12 -25.09 26.69 -29.02
C LEU A 12 -25.25 25.53 -28.04
N ALA A 13 -26.45 24.97 -28.02
CA ALA A 13 -26.96 23.97 -27.10
C ALA A 13 -27.17 22.62 -27.80
N CYS A 14 -27.63 21.65 -26.99
CA CYS A 14 -28.22 20.33 -27.29
C CYS A 14 -27.23 19.15 -27.33
N ALA A 15 -27.41 18.02 -26.60
CA ALA A 15 -28.49 17.51 -25.74
C ALA A 15 -27.84 16.55 -24.70
N CYS A 16 -28.04 16.70 -23.39
CA CYS A 16 -29.18 16.34 -22.54
C CYS A 16 -29.33 14.83 -22.27
N GLY A 17 -29.16 14.45 -21.00
CA GLY A 17 -29.37 13.10 -20.47
C GLY A 17 -29.08 12.97 -18.97
N CYS A 18 -29.46 13.95 -18.13
CA CYS A 18 -29.55 13.77 -16.67
C CYS A 18 -31.03 13.60 -16.31
N VAL A 19 -31.38 12.50 -15.64
CA VAL A 19 -32.67 12.33 -14.96
C VAL A 19 -32.45 12.70 -13.49
N LEU A 20 -33.25 13.66 -13.03
CA LEU A 20 -33.31 14.16 -11.66
C LEU A 20 -34.14 13.22 -10.77
N LEU A 21 -33.71 13.14 -9.51
CA LEU A 21 -34.46 12.69 -8.35
C LEU A 21 -35.77 13.50 -8.17
N ASN A 22 -36.81 12.86 -7.62
CA ASN A 22 -37.70 13.53 -6.67
C ASN A 22 -38.40 12.52 -5.71
N PRO A 23 -38.77 12.93 -4.48
CA PRO A 23 -39.08 12.06 -3.35
C PRO A 23 -40.58 11.91 -3.03
N GLU A 24 -40.85 11.05 -2.04
CA GLU A 24 -41.96 11.03 -1.07
C GLU A 24 -43.28 10.24 -1.31
N TYR A 25 -43.61 9.44 -0.27
CA TYR A 25 -44.87 8.87 0.24
C TYR A 25 -45.36 7.45 -0.15
N GLY A 26 -45.49 6.60 0.88
CA GLY A 26 -46.67 5.72 1.07
C GLY A 26 -46.40 4.32 1.64
N GLU A 27 -46.50 4.15 2.97
CA GLU A 27 -46.63 2.83 3.62
C GLU A 27 -48.01 2.20 3.39
N THR A 28 -48.11 0.87 3.21
CA THR A 28 -48.57 -0.11 4.23
C THR A 28 -48.89 -1.52 3.66
N LEU A 29 -48.43 -2.53 4.42
CA LEU A 29 -49.04 -3.85 4.74
C LEU A 29 -49.18 -4.99 3.69
N GLY A 30 -48.41 -6.06 3.93
CA GLY A 30 -48.95 -7.38 4.30
C GLY A 30 -48.98 -8.49 3.22
N GLY A 31 -48.29 -9.61 3.47
CA GLY A 31 -48.46 -10.83 2.69
C GLY A 31 -47.47 -11.96 3.02
N THR A 32 -47.72 -12.68 4.12
CA THR A 32 -47.06 -13.94 4.52
C THR A 32 -47.27 -15.07 3.51
N THR A 33 -46.27 -15.92 3.29
CA THR A 33 -46.49 -17.38 3.19
C THR A 33 -45.31 -18.15 3.80
N SER A 34 -45.66 -19.02 4.75
CA SER A 34 -44.83 -20.03 5.39
C SER A 34 -44.90 -21.34 4.60
N SER A 35 -43.81 -22.11 4.61
CA SER A 35 -43.86 -23.55 4.32
C SER A 35 -43.04 -24.31 5.33
N THR A 36 -43.74 -24.97 6.24
CA THR A 36 -43.26 -26.04 7.12
C THR A 36 -43.41 -27.38 6.39
N SER A 37 -42.41 -28.26 6.47
CA SER A 37 -42.66 -29.71 6.43
C SER A 37 -41.52 -30.47 7.10
N SER A 38 -41.88 -31.17 8.17
CA SER A 38 -41.06 -32.09 8.97
C SER A 38 -41.27 -33.56 8.55
N GLY A 39 -40.29 -34.42 8.86
CA GLY A 39 -40.46 -35.88 9.04
C GLY A 39 -39.62 -36.74 8.08
N THR A 40 -39.06 -37.91 8.43
CA THR A 40 -39.12 -38.72 9.67
C THR A 40 -38.10 -39.88 9.63
N THR A 41 -37.62 -40.32 10.82
CA THR A 41 -37.32 -41.69 11.32
C THR A 41 -36.19 -42.62 10.81
N SER A 42 -35.47 -43.13 11.83
CA SER A 42 -35.11 -44.53 12.20
C SER A 42 -33.59 -44.70 12.38
N GLY A 43 -33.01 -45.41 13.36
CA GLY A 43 -33.44 -46.25 14.47
C GLY A 43 -32.21 -47.08 14.89
N GLY A 44 -32.01 -47.39 16.19
CA GLY A 44 -30.94 -48.33 16.59
C GLY A 44 -30.51 -48.23 18.05
N ALA A 45 -30.99 -49.16 18.87
CA ALA A 45 -30.64 -49.33 20.28
C ALA A 45 -29.50 -50.34 20.47
N THR A 46 -28.67 -50.17 21.50
CA THR A 46 -28.08 -51.29 22.27
C THR A 46 -27.78 -50.88 23.71
N THR A 47 -28.07 -51.82 24.61
CA THR A 47 -28.02 -51.81 26.07
C THR A 47 -26.66 -52.17 26.65
N SER A 48 -26.34 -51.68 27.85
CA SER A 48 -25.76 -52.49 28.95
C SER A 48 -25.57 -51.64 30.21
N GLY A 49 -26.21 -52.04 31.32
CA GLY A 49 -26.02 -51.45 32.64
C GLY A 49 -24.93 -52.15 33.46
N THR A 50 -24.52 -51.55 34.57
CA THR A 50 -24.04 -52.23 35.79
C THR A 50 -24.14 -51.27 36.99
N SER A 51 -24.48 -51.85 38.14
CA SER A 51 -24.93 -51.32 39.42
C SER A 51 -23.82 -51.07 40.46
N GLY A 52 -24.11 -50.21 41.46
CA GLY A 52 -23.51 -50.20 42.82
C GLY A 52 -23.21 -48.77 43.31
N GLY A 53 -23.58 -48.28 44.50
CA GLY A 53 -24.15 -48.86 45.71
C GLY A 53 -23.28 -48.56 46.95
N GLY A 54 -23.68 -47.58 47.78
CA GLY A 54 -23.16 -47.31 49.15
C GLY A 54 -22.18 -46.13 49.25
N THR A 55 -22.10 -45.31 50.31
CA THR A 55 -22.78 -45.22 51.62
C THR A 55 -22.42 -43.86 52.23
N LEU A 56 -23.34 -43.27 52.99
CA LEU A 56 -23.16 -42.03 53.77
C LEU A 56 -22.34 -42.29 55.04
N GLY A 57 -21.48 -41.35 55.40
CA GLY A 57 -20.76 -41.35 56.68
C GLY A 57 -20.37 -39.92 57.07
N GLU A 58 -21.23 -39.28 57.86
CA GLU A 58 -20.91 -38.05 58.60
C GLU A 58 -20.04 -38.41 59.82
N THR A 59 -18.97 -37.65 60.04
CA THR A 59 -18.38 -37.48 61.38
C THR A 59 -17.97 -36.03 61.57
N SER A 60 -18.48 -35.45 62.65
CA SER A 60 -18.26 -34.11 63.18
C SER A 60 -16.90 -33.96 63.86
N GLY A 61 -16.28 -32.78 63.70
CA GLY A 61 -14.98 -32.47 64.32
C GLY A 61 -14.60 -30.99 64.27
N SER A 62 -15.09 -30.24 65.27
CA SER A 62 -14.50 -29.08 65.96
C SER A 62 -13.47 -28.15 65.25
N ALA A 63 -13.91 -26.90 65.07
CA ALA A 63 -13.23 -25.62 64.85
C ALA A 63 -11.68 -25.54 64.93
N THR A 64 -11.08 -25.11 63.81
CA THR A 64 -9.76 -24.47 63.71
C THR A 64 -9.87 -22.95 63.70
N THR A 65 -9.13 -22.26 64.56
CA THR A 65 -8.71 -20.87 64.31
C THR A 65 -7.33 -20.88 63.65
N ALA A 66 -7.26 -20.64 62.33
CA ALA A 66 -6.03 -20.20 61.66
C ALA A 66 -6.36 -19.58 60.30
N SER A 67 -6.27 -18.24 60.29
CA SER A 67 -5.82 -17.33 59.24
C SER A 67 -5.84 -17.77 57.78
N ALA A 68 -6.61 -17.00 57.02
CA ALA A 68 -6.74 -16.92 55.57
C ALA A 68 -5.46 -17.13 54.74
N THR A 69 -5.59 -17.95 53.71
CA THR A 69 -5.04 -17.67 52.38
C THR A 69 -6.08 -18.20 51.39
N THR A 70 -6.95 -17.32 50.89
CA THR A 70 -7.95 -17.68 49.88
C THR A 70 -7.24 -17.92 48.56
N SER A 71 -6.82 -19.16 48.32
CA SER A 71 -6.85 -19.69 46.96
C SER A 71 -8.31 -20.02 46.69
N GLY A 72 -8.96 -19.16 45.89
CA GLY A 72 -10.31 -19.41 45.41
C GLY A 72 -10.28 -20.61 44.47
N ALA A 73 -10.45 -21.81 45.03
CA ALA A 73 -10.92 -22.95 44.26
C ALA A 73 -12.37 -22.64 43.89
N SER A 74 -12.62 -22.41 42.60
CA SER A 74 -13.97 -22.26 42.07
C SER A 74 -14.70 -23.59 42.24
N ASP A 75 -15.73 -23.55 43.07
CA ASP A 75 -16.74 -24.58 43.20
C ASP A 75 -17.46 -24.72 41.85
N GLY A 76 -17.54 -25.96 41.35
CA GLY A 76 -18.09 -26.28 40.04
C GLY A 76 -19.60 -26.12 40.01
N THR A 77 -20.07 -24.89 39.81
CA THR A 77 -21.43 -24.61 39.31
C THR A 77 -21.29 -23.72 38.08
N SER A 78 -21.40 -24.34 36.90
CA SER A 78 -21.42 -23.66 35.62
C SER A 78 -22.72 -22.87 35.47
N THR A 79 -22.71 -21.63 35.92
CA THR A 79 -23.62 -20.57 35.44
C THR A 79 -22.76 -19.38 35.07
N GLY A 80 -22.39 -19.28 33.79
CA GLY A 80 -21.84 -18.09 33.12
C GLY A 80 -20.71 -17.38 33.86
N ALA A 81 -19.47 -17.82 33.65
CA ALA A 81 -18.31 -16.96 33.91
C ALA A 81 -18.32 -15.83 32.86
N GLY A 82 -19.06 -14.76 33.14
CA GLY A 82 -19.01 -13.55 32.33
C GLY A 82 -17.67 -12.84 32.50
N CYS A 83 -17.21 -12.12 31.47
CA CYS A 83 -16.02 -11.28 31.50
C CYS A 83 -16.11 -10.03 32.36
N ALA A 84 -16.70 -10.16 33.55
CA ALA A 84 -16.96 -9.05 34.44
C ALA A 84 -15.70 -8.49 35.13
N ASP A 85 -14.54 -9.17 35.00
CA ASP A 85 -13.28 -8.80 35.67
C ASP A 85 -12.10 -8.67 34.69
N VAL A 86 -12.37 -8.53 33.39
CA VAL A 86 -11.34 -8.31 32.36
C VAL A 86 -11.74 -7.14 31.46
N ASP A 87 -10.74 -6.38 31.01
CA ASP A 87 -10.94 -5.30 30.05
C ASP A 87 -11.45 -5.90 28.73
N MET A 88 -12.68 -5.55 28.36
CA MET A 88 -13.30 -6.03 27.13
C MET A 88 -12.58 -5.45 25.92
N VAL A 89 -12.39 -6.27 24.90
CA VAL A 89 -11.66 -5.89 23.67
C VAL A 89 -12.67 -5.37 22.63
N PRO A 90 -12.39 -4.24 21.95
CA PRO A 90 -13.25 -3.78 20.86
C PRO A 90 -13.21 -4.75 19.67
N LEU A 91 -14.33 -4.81 18.95
CA LEU A 91 -14.44 -5.49 17.66
C LEU A 91 -14.48 -4.48 16.52
N TYR A 92 -13.89 -4.85 15.40
CA TYR A 92 -13.89 -4.12 14.14
C TYR A 92 -14.70 -4.90 13.11
N VAL A 93 -15.34 -4.21 12.18
CA VAL A 93 -16.05 -4.89 11.08
C VAL A 93 -14.99 -5.54 10.20
N ASP A 94 -15.23 -6.78 9.83
CA ASP A 94 -14.44 -7.56 8.88
C ASP A 94 -15.41 -7.92 7.74
N GLY A 95 -15.36 -7.12 6.68
CA GLY A 95 -16.36 -7.09 5.62
C GLY A 95 -16.19 -8.20 4.57
N ASP A 96 -14.99 -8.76 4.48
CA ASP A 96 -14.60 -9.78 3.50
C ASP A 96 -14.13 -11.12 4.12
N ASP A 97 -14.17 -11.20 5.45
CA ASP A 97 -13.90 -12.39 6.27
C ASP A 97 -12.44 -12.90 6.17
N ASP A 98 -11.45 -12.00 6.04
CA ASP A 98 -10.02 -12.36 6.01
C ASP A 98 -9.34 -12.37 7.39
N GLY A 99 -10.06 -11.91 8.42
CA GLY A 99 -9.59 -11.86 9.81
C GLY A 99 -8.91 -10.55 10.20
N HIS A 100 -8.86 -9.57 9.31
CA HIS A 100 -8.50 -8.18 9.56
C HIS A 100 -9.78 -7.32 9.52
N GLY A 101 -9.78 -6.17 10.19
CA GLY A 101 -10.98 -5.34 10.25
C GLY A 101 -10.69 -3.87 10.03
N ALA A 102 -11.65 -3.18 9.44
CA ALA A 102 -11.52 -1.76 9.10
C ALA A 102 -12.45 -0.84 9.90
N GLY A 103 -12.16 0.46 9.79
CA GLY A 103 -13.00 1.52 10.33
C GLY A 103 -12.95 1.68 11.86
N ALA A 104 -13.90 2.44 12.41
CA ALA A 104 -13.92 2.71 13.83
C ALA A 104 -14.36 1.47 14.64
N ALA A 105 -13.71 1.25 15.79
CA ALA A 105 -14.13 0.26 16.77
C ALA A 105 -15.64 0.34 17.03
N THR A 106 -16.29 -0.83 17.00
CA THR A 106 -17.74 -0.91 17.22
C THR A 106 -18.09 -0.79 18.70
N VAL A 107 -19.38 -0.60 18.99
CA VAL A 107 -19.89 -0.64 20.38
C VAL A 107 -19.91 -2.05 20.96
N MET A 108 -19.70 -3.07 20.12
CA MET A 108 -19.61 -4.46 20.55
C MET A 108 -18.21 -4.74 21.06
N THR A 109 -18.14 -5.47 22.16
CA THR A 109 -16.88 -5.86 22.79
C THR A 109 -16.96 -7.32 23.19
N ILE A 110 -15.79 -7.97 23.25
CA ILE A 110 -15.68 -9.38 23.60
C ILE A 110 -14.65 -9.60 24.71
N CYS A 111 -14.82 -10.71 25.42
CA CYS A 111 -13.83 -11.24 26.33
C CYS A 111 -12.46 -11.43 25.66
N PRO A 112 -11.36 -11.04 26.29
CA PRO A 112 -10.03 -11.43 25.83
C PRO A 112 -9.90 -12.94 25.68
N GLY A 113 -9.50 -13.39 24.49
CA GLY A 113 -9.27 -14.80 24.17
C GLY A 113 -10.47 -15.57 23.63
N ASP A 114 -11.66 -14.96 23.60
CA ASP A 114 -12.80 -15.52 22.89
C ASP A 114 -12.69 -15.27 21.39
N THR A 115 -13.29 -16.16 20.59
CA THR A 115 -13.36 -16.01 19.12
C THR A 115 -14.37 -14.92 18.77
N PRO A 116 -14.02 -13.96 17.89
CA PRO A 116 -14.96 -12.94 17.45
C PRO A 116 -16.15 -13.58 16.69
N PRO A 117 -17.35 -12.96 16.72
CA PRO A 117 -18.46 -13.38 15.87
C PRO A 117 -18.15 -13.20 14.39
N ASP A 118 -18.78 -13.98 13.51
CA ASP A 118 -18.69 -13.82 12.05
C ASP A 118 -18.93 -12.36 11.62
N GLY A 119 -18.12 -11.88 10.67
CA GLY A 119 -18.11 -10.50 10.19
C GLY A 119 -17.43 -9.48 11.13
N TYR A 120 -16.64 -9.95 12.10
CA TYR A 120 -15.85 -9.10 12.98
C TYR A 120 -14.43 -9.63 13.23
N SER A 121 -13.47 -8.71 13.31
CA SER A 121 -12.09 -8.98 13.71
C SER A 121 -11.69 -8.29 15.01
N LEU A 122 -10.67 -8.86 15.67
CA LEU A 122 -9.94 -8.24 16.78
C LEU A 122 -8.78 -7.36 16.33
N ILE A 123 -8.40 -7.47 15.05
CA ILE A 123 -7.29 -6.73 14.42
C ILE A 123 -7.88 -5.56 13.64
N HIS A 124 -7.22 -4.40 13.69
CA HIS A 124 -7.67 -3.17 13.02
C HIS A 124 -6.57 -2.53 12.20
N ASP A 125 -6.18 -3.19 11.13
CA ASP A 125 -5.11 -2.76 10.25
C ASP A 125 -5.44 -3.00 8.76
N ASP A 126 -6.65 -3.44 8.46
CA ASP A 126 -7.10 -3.69 7.09
C ASP A 126 -7.15 -2.39 6.26
N CYS A 127 -6.56 -2.46 5.05
CA CYS A 127 -6.55 -1.38 4.09
C CYS A 127 -7.68 -1.46 3.04
N ASP A 128 -8.32 -2.62 2.84
CA ASP A 128 -9.48 -2.79 1.94
C ASP A 128 -10.46 -3.90 2.39
N ASP A 129 -11.36 -3.56 3.31
CA ASP A 129 -12.46 -4.37 3.91
C ASP A 129 -13.51 -4.95 2.94
N GLY A 130 -13.24 -4.88 1.63
CA GLY A 130 -14.05 -5.45 0.57
C GLY A 130 -13.34 -6.52 -0.27
N ASP A 131 -12.07 -6.81 0.00
CA ASP A 131 -11.26 -7.79 -0.72
C ASP A 131 -10.35 -8.57 0.23
N GLY A 132 -10.77 -9.78 0.63
CA GLY A 132 -10.03 -10.62 1.59
C GLY A 132 -8.70 -11.20 1.08
N GLN A 133 -8.16 -10.67 0.00
CA GLN A 133 -6.77 -10.84 -0.43
C GLN A 133 -5.90 -9.60 -0.12
N VAL A 134 -6.47 -8.55 0.45
CA VAL A 134 -5.81 -7.26 0.69
C VAL A 134 -5.79 -6.95 2.18
N TYR A 135 -4.71 -7.34 2.86
CA TYR A 135 -4.55 -7.14 4.30
C TYR A 135 -3.07 -7.13 4.70
N PRO A 136 -2.70 -6.54 5.85
CA PRO A 136 -1.31 -6.48 6.29
C PRO A 136 -0.59 -7.83 6.30
N GLY A 137 0.43 -7.97 5.44
CA GLY A 137 1.21 -9.20 5.30
C GLY A 137 0.58 -10.28 4.42
N ALA A 138 -0.45 -9.97 3.65
CA ALA A 138 -0.95 -10.86 2.59
C ALA A 138 0.16 -11.17 1.54
N PRO A 139 0.05 -12.28 0.80
CA PRO A 139 0.93 -12.51 -0.35
C PRO A 139 0.61 -11.54 -1.48
N GLU A 140 1.65 -10.91 -2.06
CA GLU A 140 1.49 -10.09 -3.25
C GLU A 140 1.09 -10.92 -4.47
N ALA A 141 0.06 -10.45 -5.18
CA ALA A 141 -0.27 -10.89 -6.52
C ALA A 141 0.51 -10.07 -7.56
N SER A 142 0.23 -10.28 -8.84
CA SER A 142 0.73 -9.43 -9.93
C SER A 142 -0.47 -8.76 -10.59
N ASP A 143 -1.27 -8.07 -9.78
CA ASP A 143 -2.56 -7.48 -10.15
C ASP A 143 -2.57 -5.95 -10.10
N MET A 144 -1.40 -5.35 -9.83
CA MET A 144 -1.20 -3.91 -9.70
C MET A 144 -1.89 -3.30 -8.47
N ALA A 145 -2.22 -4.13 -7.48
CA ALA A 145 -2.66 -3.70 -6.15
C ALA A 145 -1.52 -3.86 -5.12
N ASP A 146 -1.66 -3.16 -3.99
CA ASP A 146 -0.87 -3.39 -2.79
C ASP A 146 -1.68 -4.39 -1.95
N ASN A 147 -1.39 -5.68 -2.08
CA ASN A 147 -2.18 -6.70 -1.39
C ASN A 147 -1.79 -6.77 0.10
N ASN A 148 -0.57 -6.41 0.45
CA ASN A 148 -0.06 -6.59 1.80
C ASN A 148 -0.05 -5.30 2.66
N CYS A 149 -0.60 -4.22 2.12
CA CYS A 149 -0.75 -2.90 2.75
C CYS A 149 0.58 -2.26 3.22
N ASP A 150 1.71 -2.57 2.59
CA ASP A 150 3.02 -2.01 2.97
C ASP A 150 3.38 -0.72 2.20
N GLY A 151 2.51 -0.28 1.31
CA GLY A 151 2.67 0.90 0.46
C GLY A 151 3.47 0.64 -0.82
N LEU A 152 3.89 -0.60 -1.06
CA LEU A 152 4.48 -1.08 -2.29
C LEU A 152 3.42 -1.84 -3.11
N ILE A 153 3.78 -2.25 -4.32
CA ILE A 153 2.84 -2.86 -5.26
C ILE A 153 3.59 -4.01 -5.89
N ASP A 154 2.97 -5.18 -5.86
CA ASP A 154 3.37 -6.47 -6.44
C ASP A 154 4.80 -6.93 -6.07
N GLU A 155 5.36 -6.49 -4.93
CA GLU A 155 6.73 -6.84 -4.53
C GLU A 155 6.86 -8.30 -4.08
N GLY A 156 7.87 -8.99 -4.61
CA GLY A 156 8.10 -10.38 -4.23
C GLY A 156 7.10 -11.39 -4.83
N SER A 157 6.13 -10.96 -5.63
CA SER A 157 5.30 -11.88 -6.44
C SER A 157 6.18 -12.61 -7.47
N ASP A 158 6.19 -13.94 -7.44
CA ASP A 158 7.13 -14.82 -8.17
C ASP A 158 6.93 -14.86 -9.70
N GLY A 159 6.14 -13.93 -10.24
CA GLY A 159 5.82 -13.83 -11.66
C GLY A 159 6.30 -12.53 -12.26
N ILE A 160 7.58 -12.45 -12.64
CA ILE A 160 8.14 -11.52 -13.67
C ILE A 160 7.16 -10.53 -14.35
N ALA A 161 6.70 -9.53 -13.63
CA ALA A 161 6.56 -8.17 -14.12
C ALA A 161 7.65 -7.40 -13.38
N ASP A 162 8.85 -7.20 -13.93
CA ASP A 162 9.07 -6.10 -14.86
C ASP A 162 8.00 -5.04 -14.60
N MET A 163 8.14 -4.33 -13.46
CA MET A 163 7.15 -3.43 -12.86
C MET A 163 6.82 -2.27 -13.80
N PHE A 164 5.98 -2.55 -14.80
CA PHE A 164 5.59 -1.66 -15.88
C PHE A 164 4.53 -0.69 -15.38
N TYR A 165 4.95 0.38 -14.70
CA TYR A 165 4.09 1.48 -14.32
C TYR A 165 4.20 2.60 -15.36
N GLN A 166 3.08 2.98 -15.98
CA GLN A 166 3.03 4.01 -17.04
C GLN A 166 4.02 3.75 -18.22
N GLY A 167 4.29 2.49 -18.54
CA GLY A 167 5.25 2.10 -19.58
C GLY A 167 6.72 2.15 -19.15
N CYS A 168 6.99 2.22 -17.84
CA CYS A 168 8.32 2.30 -17.27
C CYS A 168 8.59 1.09 -16.37
N ARG A 169 9.81 0.54 -16.40
CA ARG A 169 10.22 -0.58 -15.56
C ARG A 169 10.79 -0.06 -14.23
N ARG A 170 10.23 -0.43 -13.08
CA ARG A 170 10.75 -0.08 -11.75
C ARG A 170 11.88 -1.03 -11.34
N THR A 171 12.81 -0.51 -10.56
CA THR A 171 13.83 -1.26 -9.83
C THR A 171 14.12 -0.56 -8.50
N SER A 172 14.71 -1.25 -7.53
CA SER A 172 14.99 -0.72 -6.19
C SER A 172 16.48 -0.78 -5.86
N LEU A 173 17.01 0.28 -5.26
CA LEU A 173 18.39 0.35 -4.81
C LEU A 173 18.49 1.28 -3.60
N ASN A 174 19.08 0.79 -2.49
CA ASN A 174 19.40 1.58 -1.29
C ASN A 174 18.24 2.47 -0.79
N ASP A 175 17.06 1.88 -0.55
CA ASP A 175 15.82 2.57 -0.09
C ASP A 175 15.23 3.57 -1.10
N HIS A 176 15.67 3.55 -2.36
CA HIS A 176 15.10 4.33 -3.44
C HIS A 176 14.50 3.42 -4.52
N PHE A 177 13.48 3.93 -5.20
CA PHE A 177 12.92 3.35 -6.41
C PHE A 177 13.38 4.13 -7.63
N TYR A 178 13.81 3.41 -8.67
CA TYR A 178 14.16 3.97 -9.96
C TYR A 178 13.24 3.38 -11.02
N TRP A 179 12.61 4.24 -11.84
CA TRP A 179 11.83 3.80 -12.98
C TRP A 179 12.52 4.18 -14.28
N VAL A 180 12.64 3.21 -15.18
CA VAL A 180 13.15 3.42 -16.52
C VAL A 180 12.01 3.45 -17.52
N CYS A 181 11.78 4.62 -18.07
CA CYS A 181 10.77 4.87 -19.07
C CYS A 181 11.39 4.80 -20.45
N ALA A 182 11.06 3.76 -21.22
CA ALA A 182 11.55 3.61 -22.60
C ALA A 182 10.92 4.63 -23.57
N GLU A 183 9.83 5.31 -23.16
CA GLU A 183 9.17 6.32 -23.98
C GLU A 183 10.09 7.51 -24.27
N ALA A 184 10.34 7.76 -25.55
CA ALA A 184 11.19 8.85 -25.99
C ALA A 184 10.62 10.22 -25.59
N THR A 185 11.33 10.93 -24.70
CA THR A 185 10.94 12.23 -24.17
C THR A 185 12.12 13.20 -24.23
N ASN A 186 11.84 14.48 -24.52
CA ASN A 186 12.85 15.53 -24.40
C ASN A 186 13.31 15.64 -22.93
N PRO A 187 14.62 15.77 -22.65
CA PRO A 187 15.13 15.92 -21.29
C PRO A 187 14.39 16.97 -20.46
N SER A 188 14.03 18.11 -21.06
CA SER A 188 13.26 19.20 -20.42
C SER A 188 11.87 18.82 -19.94
N LYS A 189 11.28 17.76 -20.48
CA LYS A 189 9.93 17.28 -20.15
C LYS A 189 9.92 15.99 -19.34
N ALA A 190 11.08 15.35 -19.17
CA ALA A 190 11.17 14.08 -18.45
C ALA A 190 10.73 14.23 -16.98
N ASN A 191 11.11 15.33 -16.33
CA ASN A 191 10.73 15.57 -14.94
C ASN A 191 9.21 15.72 -14.75
N ASP A 192 8.52 16.40 -15.67
CA ASP A 192 7.05 16.52 -15.62
C ASP A 192 6.37 15.14 -15.69
N LYS A 193 6.95 14.20 -16.46
CA LYS A 193 6.47 12.82 -16.51
C LYS A 193 6.75 12.05 -15.23
N CYS A 194 7.93 12.22 -14.63
CA CYS A 194 8.25 11.59 -13.36
C CYS A 194 7.33 12.08 -12.24
N LEU A 195 7.04 13.38 -12.18
CA LEU A 195 6.11 13.96 -11.21
C LEU A 195 4.67 13.44 -11.35
N ALA A 196 4.31 12.90 -12.52
CA ALA A 196 2.97 12.34 -12.74
C ALA A 196 2.78 10.95 -12.12
N PHE A 197 3.82 10.35 -11.52
CA PHE A 197 3.74 9.00 -10.98
C PHE A 197 2.93 8.90 -9.69
N ALA A 198 2.63 10.03 -9.04
CA ALA A 198 1.86 10.13 -7.81
C ALA A 198 2.46 9.36 -6.62
N VAL A 199 3.74 8.98 -6.69
CA VAL A 199 4.49 8.41 -5.56
C VAL A 199 5.20 9.51 -4.77
N PRO A 200 5.40 9.34 -3.44
CA PRO A 200 6.11 10.30 -2.61
C PRO A 200 7.49 10.64 -3.17
N GLN A 201 7.79 11.95 -3.22
CA GLN A 201 9.05 12.50 -3.73
C GLN A 201 9.45 12.02 -5.13
N SER A 202 8.48 11.68 -6.00
CA SER A 202 8.79 11.38 -7.39
C SER A 202 9.40 12.57 -8.12
N GLY A 203 10.41 12.30 -8.95
CA GLY A 203 11.07 13.30 -9.78
C GLY A 203 12.04 12.67 -10.77
N ALA A 204 12.65 13.48 -11.64
CA ALA A 204 13.76 13.01 -12.45
C ALA A 204 14.94 12.64 -11.55
N SER A 205 15.58 11.50 -11.82
CA SER A 205 16.52 10.92 -10.84
C SER A 205 17.75 11.79 -10.56
N ALA A 206 18.09 11.88 -9.28
CA ALA A 206 19.33 12.44 -8.76
C ALA A 206 20.27 11.31 -8.34
N PHE A 207 21.58 11.58 -8.37
CA PHE A 207 22.58 10.65 -7.87
C PHE A 207 23.49 11.39 -6.89
N HIS A 208 23.68 10.85 -5.70
CA HIS A 208 24.43 11.50 -4.62
C HIS A 208 25.85 10.96 -4.49
N ALA A 209 26.15 9.84 -5.15
CA ALA A 209 27.48 9.27 -5.22
C ALA A 209 27.77 8.63 -6.58
N LYS A 210 29.06 8.48 -6.90
CA LYS A 210 29.50 7.76 -8.10
C LYS A 210 29.04 6.31 -8.08
N ILE A 211 29.06 5.67 -6.91
CA ILE A 211 28.67 4.28 -6.77
C ILE A 211 27.18 4.09 -7.10
N GLU A 212 26.32 4.98 -6.64
CA GLU A 212 24.89 4.96 -6.93
C GLU A 212 24.63 5.07 -8.44
N SER A 213 25.30 6.00 -9.13
CA SER A 213 25.20 6.10 -10.59
C SER A 213 25.74 4.87 -11.33
N MET A 214 26.68 4.12 -10.74
CA MET A 214 27.19 2.86 -11.31
C MET A 214 26.22 1.70 -11.09
N GLU A 215 25.66 1.58 -9.89
CA GLU A 215 24.70 0.54 -9.52
C GLU A 215 23.42 0.68 -10.34
N VAL A 216 22.90 1.90 -10.47
CA VAL A 216 21.74 2.20 -11.33
C VAL A 216 22.07 1.88 -12.79
N HIS A 217 23.28 2.18 -13.26
CA HIS A 217 23.66 1.79 -14.62
C HIS A 217 23.69 0.27 -14.80
N GLU A 218 24.32 -0.48 -13.89
CA GLU A 218 24.43 -1.94 -13.99
C GLU A 218 23.05 -2.61 -13.98
N LEU A 219 22.17 -2.14 -13.10
CA LEU A 219 20.81 -2.63 -12.94
C LEU A 219 19.97 -2.42 -14.22
N LEU A 220 20.12 -1.26 -14.85
CA LEU A 220 19.31 -0.86 -16.00
C LEU A 220 19.94 -1.21 -17.35
N ALA A 221 21.22 -1.59 -17.40
CA ALA A 221 21.91 -1.96 -18.64
C ALA A 221 21.33 -3.20 -19.33
N THR A 222 20.58 -4.04 -18.61
CA THR A 222 19.85 -5.17 -19.20
C THR A 222 18.52 -4.77 -19.83
N LEU A 223 18.03 -3.56 -19.53
CA LEU A 223 16.73 -3.05 -19.94
C LEU A 223 16.84 -1.99 -21.05
N LEU A 224 18.05 -1.48 -21.31
CA LEU A 224 18.31 -0.30 -22.14
C LEU A 224 19.43 -0.56 -23.16
N ASP A 225 19.15 -0.22 -24.42
CA ASP A 225 20.13 -0.29 -25.51
C ASP A 225 20.63 1.12 -25.95
N GLY A 226 20.32 2.18 -25.20
CA GLY A 226 20.60 3.56 -25.63
C GLY A 226 20.76 4.60 -24.52
N ASP A 227 21.17 5.80 -24.94
CA ASP A 227 21.35 6.96 -24.07
C ASP A 227 20.05 7.30 -23.34
N THR A 228 20.14 7.48 -22.02
CA THR A 228 18.97 7.71 -21.19
C THR A 228 19.14 8.98 -20.38
N SER A 229 18.14 9.84 -20.40
CA SER A 229 18.12 11.08 -19.65
C SER A 229 17.86 10.84 -18.17
N PHE A 230 18.49 11.64 -17.31
CA PHE A 230 18.21 11.68 -15.88
C PHE A 230 18.18 13.13 -15.41
N GLY A 231 17.90 13.35 -14.13
CA GLY A 231 17.58 14.65 -13.57
C GLY A 231 18.73 15.65 -13.47
N LEU A 232 19.75 15.65 -14.34
CA LEU A 232 20.87 16.59 -14.28
C LEU A 232 20.89 17.55 -15.47
N THR A 233 21.02 18.85 -15.18
CA THR A 233 21.10 19.92 -16.19
C THR A 233 22.18 20.95 -15.84
N GLU A 234 22.76 21.58 -16.85
CA GLU A 234 23.63 22.75 -16.69
C GLU A 234 22.81 23.97 -16.24
N ASP A 235 23.41 24.79 -15.38
CA ASP A 235 22.89 26.05 -14.87
C ASP A 235 23.16 27.24 -15.80
N VAL A 236 22.44 28.34 -15.57
CA VAL A 236 22.46 29.58 -16.36
C VAL A 236 23.87 30.21 -16.38
N PHE A 237 24.70 29.88 -15.38
CA PHE A 237 26.12 30.20 -15.35
C PHE A 237 26.92 28.96 -15.77
N LYS A 238 27.59 29.06 -16.92
CA LYS A 238 28.42 28.00 -17.51
C LYS A 238 29.29 27.30 -16.47
N SER A 239 29.36 25.98 -16.54
CA SER A 239 30.18 25.10 -15.67
C SER A 239 29.64 24.82 -14.25
N LYS A 240 28.34 25.01 -14.01
CA LYS A 240 27.65 24.51 -12.81
C LYS A 240 26.48 23.63 -13.21
N TYR A 241 26.28 22.54 -12.49
CA TYR A 241 25.19 21.58 -12.71
C TYR A 241 24.22 21.61 -11.54
N ARG A 242 22.95 21.34 -11.81
CA ARG A 242 21.91 21.20 -10.79
C ARG A 242 20.97 20.03 -11.10
N TRP A 243 20.40 19.47 -10.06
CA TRP A 243 19.33 18.49 -10.15
C TRP A 243 18.02 19.16 -10.58
N VAL A 244 17.25 18.49 -11.42
CA VAL A 244 16.01 19.00 -12.02
C VAL A 244 14.86 18.90 -11.03
N ALA A 245 14.85 17.84 -10.21
CA ALA A 245 13.77 17.56 -9.25
C ALA A 245 13.64 18.66 -8.18
N ASP A 246 14.76 19.12 -7.62
CA ASP A 246 14.78 20.05 -6.48
C ASP A 246 15.60 21.34 -6.72
N GLY A 247 16.31 21.44 -7.84
CA GLY A 247 17.18 22.57 -8.16
C GLY A 247 18.50 22.59 -7.37
N ALA A 248 18.79 21.55 -6.59
CA ALA A 248 20.00 21.51 -5.78
C ALA A 248 21.26 21.44 -6.65
N PRO A 249 22.36 22.11 -6.26
CA PRO A 249 23.61 22.03 -7.00
C PRO A 249 24.18 20.60 -6.95
N LEU A 250 24.80 20.18 -8.05
CA LEU A 250 25.53 18.91 -8.11
C LEU A 250 26.62 18.90 -7.02
N SER A 251 26.50 17.93 -6.11
CA SER A 251 27.38 17.76 -4.95
C SER A 251 27.42 16.26 -4.57
N GLY A 252 28.28 15.86 -3.63
CA GLY A 252 28.35 14.47 -3.13
C GLY A 252 29.40 13.56 -3.78
N PHE A 253 30.03 13.95 -4.89
CA PHE A 253 30.97 13.09 -5.63
C PHE A 253 32.45 13.18 -5.20
N GLY A 254 32.74 13.85 -4.08
CA GLY A 254 34.12 14.12 -3.64
C GLY A 254 34.83 15.19 -4.47
N ALA A 255 36.04 15.59 -4.06
CA ALA A 255 36.83 16.62 -4.74
C ALA A 255 37.92 15.99 -5.65
N GLY A 256 37.94 16.36 -6.94
CA GLY A 256 39.02 15.97 -7.86
C GLY A 256 38.56 15.68 -9.29
N PHE A 257 39.52 15.56 -10.20
CA PHE A 257 39.30 15.09 -11.57
C PHE A 257 38.84 13.61 -11.53
N GLY A 258 37.70 13.27 -12.15
CA GLY A 258 37.14 11.91 -12.15
C GLY A 258 36.19 11.56 -10.99
N ALA A 259 35.85 12.55 -10.16
CA ALA A 259 34.81 12.47 -9.13
C ALA A 259 33.44 12.14 -9.74
N TYR A 260 33.06 12.87 -10.78
CA TYR A 260 31.85 12.63 -11.55
C TYR A 260 32.09 11.58 -12.63
N PRO A 261 31.08 10.77 -12.98
CA PRO A 261 31.21 9.70 -13.95
C PRO A 261 31.16 10.20 -15.41
N TRP A 262 31.83 11.32 -15.74
CA TRP A 262 31.91 11.81 -17.12
C TRP A 262 32.66 10.84 -18.03
N ILE A 263 32.18 10.70 -19.27
CA ILE A 263 32.95 10.07 -20.33
C ILE A 263 34.17 10.93 -20.66
N ALA A 264 35.28 10.30 -21.05
CA ALA A 264 36.50 11.00 -21.40
C ALA A 264 36.23 12.04 -22.51
N GLY A 265 36.58 13.31 -22.24
CA GLY A 265 36.34 14.43 -23.15
C GLY A 265 35.07 15.21 -22.86
N GLN A 266 34.17 14.70 -22.03
CA GLN A 266 32.92 15.35 -21.65
C GLN A 266 33.04 16.14 -20.33
N PRO A 267 32.18 17.15 -20.12
CA PRO A 267 31.27 17.80 -21.09
C PRO A 267 32.06 18.57 -22.18
N ASP A 268 31.65 18.51 -23.44
CA ASP A 268 32.38 19.11 -24.57
C ASP A 268 31.66 20.29 -25.25
N SER A 269 30.37 20.50 -24.94
CA SER A 269 29.53 21.47 -25.63
C SER A 269 29.04 22.60 -24.72
N LEU A 270 28.97 23.81 -25.28
CA LEU A 270 28.40 24.98 -24.59
C LEU A 270 26.90 25.15 -24.85
N THR A 271 26.34 24.39 -25.80
CA THR A 271 24.94 24.46 -26.21
C THR A 271 24.11 23.28 -25.69
N GLU A 272 24.77 22.20 -25.28
CA GLU A 272 24.12 21.02 -24.71
C GLU A 272 23.99 21.20 -23.20
N LYS A 273 22.74 21.34 -22.75
CA LYS A 273 22.43 21.70 -21.35
C LYS A 273 21.99 20.50 -20.52
N TRP A 274 21.69 19.37 -21.15
CA TRP A 274 21.13 18.20 -20.48
C TRP A 274 22.16 17.10 -20.39
N ILE A 275 22.09 16.29 -19.35
CA ILE A 275 23.03 15.19 -19.17
C ILE A 275 22.29 13.86 -19.36
N VAL A 276 22.95 12.93 -20.03
CA VAL A 276 22.47 11.58 -20.27
C VAL A 276 23.47 10.57 -19.75
N MET A 277 22.97 9.42 -19.34
CA MET A 277 23.76 8.25 -19.04
C MET A 277 23.88 7.39 -20.30
N LYS A 278 25.11 7.01 -20.65
CA LYS A 278 25.39 6.08 -21.74
C LYS A 278 25.30 4.64 -21.24
N PHE A 279 24.45 3.85 -21.90
CA PHE A 279 24.34 2.40 -21.69
C PHE A 279 25.03 1.58 -22.78
N SER A 280 25.38 2.20 -23.91
CA SER A 280 26.14 1.58 -25.00
C SER A 280 27.58 2.13 -25.07
N GLY A 281 28.56 1.24 -25.16
CA GLY A 281 29.98 1.63 -25.31
C GLY A 281 30.64 1.99 -23.98
N ALA A 282 31.35 3.12 -23.92
CA ALA A 282 31.94 3.59 -22.67
C ALA A 282 30.83 4.11 -21.75
N TRP A 283 30.68 3.48 -20.59
CA TRP A 283 29.78 3.96 -19.54
C TRP A 283 30.18 5.35 -19.05
N GLY A 284 29.17 6.17 -18.78
CA GLY A 284 29.31 7.44 -18.08
C GLY A 284 28.29 8.48 -18.52
N TRP A 285 28.46 9.68 -18.01
CA TRP A 285 27.67 10.86 -18.34
C TRP A 285 28.20 11.55 -19.60
N ASN A 286 27.27 11.97 -20.44
CA ASN A 286 27.49 12.76 -21.65
C ASN A 286 26.55 13.96 -21.63
N ASP A 287 26.99 15.11 -22.13
CA ASP A 287 26.05 16.19 -22.42
C ASP A 287 25.14 15.82 -23.61
N ALA A 288 24.01 16.50 -23.71
CA ALA A 288 22.99 16.20 -24.69
C ALA A 288 22.14 17.44 -25.01
N GLN A 289 21.70 17.49 -26.27
CA GLN A 289 20.70 18.44 -26.72
C GLN A 289 19.31 18.07 -26.23
N ASP A 290 18.54 19.09 -25.84
CA ASP A 290 17.13 18.92 -25.47
C ASP A 290 16.28 18.40 -26.64
N SER A 291 16.63 18.80 -27.87
CA SER A 291 15.90 18.45 -29.10
C SER A 291 15.96 16.98 -29.49
N ASN A 292 16.74 16.16 -28.77
CA ASN A 292 16.90 14.74 -29.06
C ASN A 292 16.20 13.90 -27.95
N PRO A 293 14.96 13.44 -28.19
CA PRO A 293 14.18 12.69 -27.21
C PRO A 293 14.68 11.26 -27.06
N ARG A 294 14.61 10.73 -25.84
CA ARG A 294 15.11 9.39 -25.49
C ARG A 294 14.45 8.85 -24.22
N ALA A 295 14.82 7.65 -23.80
CA ALA A 295 14.39 7.08 -22.54
C ALA A 295 14.80 7.98 -21.36
N PHE A 296 14.12 7.87 -20.23
CA PHE A 296 14.42 8.67 -19.04
C PHE A 296 14.28 7.87 -17.75
N ILE A 297 15.00 8.32 -16.70
CA ILE A 297 15.00 7.71 -15.38
C ILE A 297 14.29 8.63 -14.39
N CYS A 298 13.27 8.09 -13.73
CA CYS A 298 12.63 8.69 -12.58
C CYS A 298 13.14 8.06 -11.29
N GLU A 299 13.09 8.82 -10.21
CA GLU A 299 13.38 8.38 -8.85
C GLU A 299 12.19 8.71 -7.95
N GLY A 300 12.05 7.95 -6.88
CA GLY A 300 11.09 8.18 -5.80
C GLY A 300 11.53 7.40 -4.56
N VAL A 301 10.99 7.74 -3.41
CA VAL A 301 11.27 7.05 -2.15
C VAL A 301 10.00 6.36 -1.65
N PRO A 302 10.12 5.23 -0.92
CA PRO A 302 9.00 4.64 -0.22
C PRO A 302 8.30 5.67 0.68
N ALA A 303 6.98 5.52 0.84
CA ALA A 303 6.27 6.27 1.88
C ALA A 303 6.86 5.90 3.26
N PRO A 304 7.03 6.88 4.18
CA PRO A 304 7.52 6.62 5.52
C PRO A 304 6.52 5.86 6.39
#